data_AF-A0A845YSL5-F1
#
_entry.id   AF-A0A845YSL5-F1
#
_cell.length_a   1.000
_cell.length_b   1.000
_cell.length_c   1.000
_cell.angle_alpha   90.00
_cell.angle_beta   90.00
_cell.angle_gamma   90.00
#
_symmetry.space_group_name_H-M   'P 1'
#
loop_
_entity.id
_entity.type
_entity.pdbx_description
1 polymer ?
#
loop_
_entity_poly.entity_id
_entity_poly.type
_entity_poly.pdbx_seq_one_letter_code
_entity_poly.pdbx_strand_id
1 'polypeptide(L)'
;MELTKNLQELQTEIEAKLPEDAKAKMDKAVVDLANSDIVDNSLKVGEKVPNFSLPNAVGKIVELNSLLVESPVVISFYRGGWCPYCNMELRGLQKYLPQITELGAKLIAISPETPDNSLSTTEKNELTFEVLSDGGNQVAKEFGLVFQLPEELRPIYQNFGIDLPAYNGDESFELPIPATYVIASDGTVIHAFVNPDYTQRLDPEEIINVLN
;
A
#
# COMPACT_ATOMS: atom_id res chain seq x y z
N MET A 1 13.56 4.82 12.58
CA MET A 1 12.89 5.55 11.49
C MET A 1 13.79 5.65 10.27
N GLU A 2 14.35 4.53 9.82
CA GLU A 2 15.22 4.49 8.64
C GLU A 2 14.42 4.72 7.34
N LEU A 3 13.21 4.15 7.26
CA LEU A 3 12.36 4.28 6.07
C LEU A 3 11.92 5.73 5.89
N THR A 4 11.45 6.40 6.94
CA THR A 4 11.06 7.82 6.88
C THR A 4 12.18 8.71 6.34
N LYS A 5 13.42 8.49 6.79
CA LYS A 5 14.57 9.26 6.31
C LYS A 5 14.82 9.01 4.81
N ASN A 6 14.81 7.75 4.38
CA ASN A 6 15.02 7.42 2.97
C ASN A 6 13.90 8.00 2.08
N LEU A 7 12.66 8.02 2.57
CA LEU A 7 11.52 8.60 1.84
C LEU A 7 11.66 10.13 1.71
N GLN A 8 12.14 10.83 2.73
CA GLN A 8 12.42 12.27 2.67
C GLN A 8 13.54 12.61 1.66
N GLU A 9 14.60 11.79 1.62
CA GLU A 9 15.67 11.93 0.63
C GLU A 9 15.12 11.71 -0.79
N LEU A 10 14.37 10.62 -1.00
CA LEU A 10 13.71 10.32 -2.28
C LEU A 10 12.75 11.44 -2.71
N GLN A 11 11.96 11.96 -1.78
CA GLN A 11 11.04 13.07 -2.05
C GLN A 11 11.79 14.31 -2.52
N THR A 12 12.88 14.68 -1.84
CA THR A 12 13.73 15.81 -2.23
C THR A 12 14.28 15.62 -3.64
N GLU A 13 14.74 14.41 -3.99
CA GLU A 13 15.27 14.10 -5.32
C GLU A 13 14.20 14.16 -6.44
N ILE A 14 12.99 13.67 -6.16
CA ILE A 14 11.88 13.68 -7.11
C ILE A 14 11.39 15.12 -7.31
N GLU A 15 11.17 15.87 -6.23
CA GLU A 15 10.70 17.25 -6.29
C GLU A 15 11.66 18.16 -7.04
N ALA A 16 12.97 17.95 -6.93
CA ALA A 16 13.98 18.71 -7.67
C ALA A 16 13.90 18.52 -9.20
N LYS A 17 13.28 17.43 -9.67
CA LYS A 17 13.15 17.09 -11.09
C LYS A 17 11.73 17.30 -11.62
N LEU A 18 10.76 17.51 -10.73
CA LEU A 18 9.35 17.59 -11.07
C LEU A 18 9.02 18.97 -11.66
N PRO A 19 8.35 19.07 -12.82
CA PRO A 19 7.85 20.34 -13.32
C PRO A 19 6.94 21.01 -12.30
N GLU A 20 7.04 22.34 -12.15
CA GLU A 20 6.29 23.10 -11.13
C GLU A 20 4.77 22.92 -11.24
N ASP A 21 4.22 22.90 -12.46
CA ASP A 21 2.79 22.63 -12.70
C ASP A 21 2.38 21.21 -12.26
N ALA A 22 3.24 20.22 -12.53
CA ALA A 22 2.97 18.85 -12.09
C ALA A 22 3.02 18.74 -10.57
N LYS A 23 4.02 19.38 -9.94
CA LYS A 23 4.13 19.46 -8.48
C LYS A 23 2.89 20.08 -7.86
N ALA A 24 2.48 21.26 -8.34
CA ALA A 24 1.32 21.96 -7.80
C ALA A 24 0.02 21.14 -7.88
N LYS A 25 -0.19 20.39 -8.96
CA LYS A 25 -1.35 19.50 -9.12
C LYS A 25 -1.29 18.30 -8.17
N MET A 26 -0.11 17.69 -8.02
CA MET A 26 0.07 16.56 -7.09
C MET A 26 -0.11 17.01 -5.64
N ASP A 27 0.48 18.14 -5.25
CA ASP A 27 0.32 18.73 -3.91
C ASP A 27 -1.15 19.07 -3.64
N LYS A 28 -1.84 19.67 -4.62
CA LYS A 28 -3.27 19.94 -4.54
C LYS A 28 -4.07 18.65 -4.32
N ALA A 29 -3.79 17.58 -5.06
CA ALA A 29 -4.52 16.33 -4.92
C ALA A 29 -4.31 15.69 -3.53
N VAL A 30 -3.11 15.80 -2.95
CA VAL A 30 -2.85 15.36 -1.57
C VAL A 30 -3.67 16.17 -0.57
N VAL A 31 -3.70 17.50 -0.73
CA VAL A 31 -4.51 18.39 0.13
C VAL A 31 -6.01 18.11 -0.01
N ASP A 32 -6.50 17.92 -1.23
CA ASP A 32 -7.91 17.61 -1.49
C ASP A 32 -8.31 16.26 -0.86
N LEU A 33 -7.44 15.23 -0.97
CA LEU A 33 -7.66 13.94 -0.29
C LEU A 33 -7.62 14.08 1.24
N ALA A 34 -6.67 14.85 1.77
CA ALA A 34 -6.57 15.09 3.21
C ALA A 34 -7.76 15.86 3.80
N ASN A 35 -8.42 16.69 2.99
CA ASN A 35 -9.65 17.40 3.36
C ASN A 35 -10.93 16.61 3.06
N SER A 36 -10.82 15.43 2.46
CA SER A 36 -11.95 14.53 2.22
C SER A 36 -12.19 13.62 3.43
N ASP A 37 -13.33 12.94 3.45
CA ASP A 37 -13.65 11.98 4.50
C ASP A 37 -12.92 10.63 4.33
N ILE A 38 -11.97 10.49 3.40
CA ILE A 38 -11.33 9.19 3.10
C ILE A 38 -10.61 8.61 4.31
N VAL A 39 -9.91 9.45 5.09
CA VAL A 39 -9.25 8.99 6.30
C VAL A 39 -10.32 8.64 7.32
N ASP A 40 -11.33 9.48 7.54
CA ASP A 40 -12.37 9.23 8.55
C ASP A 40 -13.20 7.97 8.26
N ASN A 41 -13.44 7.66 6.99
CA ASN A 41 -14.15 6.47 6.53
C ASN A 41 -13.28 5.21 6.45
N SER A 42 -11.96 5.33 6.68
CA SER A 42 -11.08 4.17 6.68
C SER A 42 -11.39 3.25 7.87
N LEU A 43 -11.06 1.97 7.74
CA LEU A 43 -11.13 1.01 8.85
C LEU A 43 -10.28 1.50 10.04
N LYS A 44 -10.81 1.39 11.25
CA LYS A 44 -10.25 1.94 12.50
C LYS A 44 -9.74 0.87 13.44
N VAL A 45 -8.84 1.28 14.33
CA VAL A 45 -8.41 0.46 15.47
C VAL A 45 -9.62 0.04 16.30
N GLY A 46 -9.68 -1.25 16.65
CA GLY A 46 -10.78 -1.88 17.37
C GLY A 46 -11.88 -2.47 16.47
N GLU A 47 -11.91 -2.16 15.18
CA GLU A 47 -12.86 -2.75 14.23
C GLU A 47 -12.41 -4.12 13.75
N LYS A 48 -13.38 -4.93 13.28
CA LYS A 48 -13.11 -6.23 12.66
C LYS A 48 -12.86 -6.06 11.18
N VAL A 49 -11.80 -6.69 10.70
CA VAL A 49 -11.46 -6.72 9.28
C VAL A 49 -12.40 -7.68 8.54
N PRO A 50 -13.00 -7.27 7.41
CA PRO A 50 -13.72 -8.18 6.53
C PRO A 50 -12.82 -9.31 6.04
N ASN A 51 -13.33 -10.54 6.00
CA ASN A 51 -12.56 -11.63 5.40
C ASN A 51 -12.54 -11.48 3.88
N PHE A 52 -11.37 -11.72 3.28
CA PHE A 52 -11.18 -11.70 1.84
C PHE A 52 -10.29 -12.85 1.38
N SER A 53 -10.35 -13.12 0.09
CA SER A 53 -9.50 -14.08 -0.61
C SER A 53 -8.99 -13.45 -1.89
N LEU A 54 -7.68 -13.29 -2.02
CA LEU A 54 -7.03 -12.66 -3.18
C LEU A 54 -5.99 -13.59 -3.80
N PRO A 55 -5.78 -13.56 -5.12
CA PRO A 55 -4.65 -14.23 -5.74
C PRO A 55 -3.34 -13.52 -5.36
N ASN A 56 -2.30 -14.30 -5.07
CA ASN A 56 -0.95 -13.79 -4.99
C ASN A 56 -0.31 -13.66 -6.39
N ALA A 57 0.93 -13.18 -6.44
CA ALA A 57 1.71 -13.00 -7.66
C ALA A 57 1.85 -14.24 -8.58
N VAL A 58 1.63 -15.46 -8.07
CA VAL A 58 1.66 -16.71 -8.86
C VAL A 58 0.27 -17.32 -9.09
N GLY A 59 -0.79 -16.56 -8.78
CA GLY A 59 -2.18 -16.97 -8.96
C GLY A 59 -2.73 -17.90 -7.88
N LYS A 60 -1.99 -18.15 -6.80
CA LYS A 60 -2.49 -18.93 -5.66
C LYS A 60 -3.39 -18.04 -4.80
N ILE A 61 -4.57 -18.55 -4.46
CA ILE A 61 -5.48 -17.85 -3.55
C ILE A 61 -4.94 -17.85 -2.12
N VAL A 62 -4.86 -16.66 -1.53
CA VAL A 62 -4.51 -16.41 -0.13
C VAL A 62 -5.74 -15.81 0.56
N GLU A 63 -6.15 -16.43 1.66
CA GLU A 63 -7.32 -16.00 2.43
C GLU A 63 -6.87 -15.38 3.76
N LEU A 64 -7.43 -14.23 4.13
CA LEU A 64 -7.05 -13.54 5.37
C LEU A 64 -7.27 -14.43 6.60
N ASN A 65 -8.43 -15.09 6.71
CA ASN A 65 -8.70 -16.01 7.83
C ASN A 65 -7.66 -17.12 7.98
N SER A 66 -7.15 -17.65 6.86
CA SER A 66 -6.08 -18.66 6.87
C SER A 66 -4.76 -18.08 7.40
N LEU A 67 -4.48 -16.80 7.12
CA LEU A 67 -3.31 -16.10 7.67
C LEU A 67 -3.47 -15.81 9.17
N LEU A 68 -4.68 -15.47 9.62
CA LEU A 68 -4.96 -15.10 11.00
C LEU A 68 -4.95 -16.27 12.00
N VAL A 69 -4.95 -17.53 11.53
CA VAL A 69 -4.86 -18.70 12.41
C VAL A 69 -3.61 -18.62 13.28
N GLU A 70 -3.81 -18.30 14.56
CA GLU A 70 -2.77 -18.17 15.60
C GLU A 70 -1.63 -17.21 15.23
N SER A 71 -1.87 -16.22 14.35
CA SER A 71 -0.85 -15.24 13.93
C SER A 71 -1.49 -13.88 13.68
N PRO A 72 -0.92 -12.78 14.21
CA PRO A 72 -1.24 -11.45 13.71
C PRO A 72 -0.86 -11.32 12.23
N VAL A 73 -1.52 -10.41 11.52
CA VAL A 73 -1.21 -10.12 10.11
C VAL A 73 -0.97 -8.63 9.94
N VAL A 74 0.17 -8.30 9.34
CA VAL A 74 0.49 -6.96 8.86
C VAL A 74 0.07 -6.87 7.40
N ILE A 75 -0.75 -5.87 7.06
CA ILE A 75 -1.17 -5.59 5.68
C ILE A 75 -0.63 -4.22 5.28
N SER A 76 0.13 -4.16 4.18
CA SER A 76 0.51 -2.90 3.52
C SER A 76 -0.28 -2.76 2.20
N PHE A 77 -1.18 -1.77 2.15
CA PHE A 77 -1.83 -1.36 0.91
C PHE A 77 -0.93 -0.36 0.19
N TYR A 78 -0.63 -0.65 -1.07
CA TYR A 78 0.23 0.18 -1.90
C TYR A 78 -0.37 0.40 -3.29
N ARG A 79 0.13 1.41 -3.98
CA ARG A 79 -0.48 1.91 -5.24
C ARG A 79 -0.10 1.08 -6.46
N GLY A 80 1.12 0.54 -6.46
CA GLY A 80 1.68 -0.30 -7.50
C GLY A 80 3.21 -0.24 -7.56
N GLY A 81 3.85 -1.23 -8.18
CA GLY A 81 5.30 -1.37 -8.29
C GLY A 81 5.96 -0.34 -9.21
N TRP A 82 5.17 0.42 -9.96
CA TRP A 82 5.61 1.60 -10.69
C TRP A 82 5.89 2.80 -9.76
N CYS A 83 5.35 2.79 -8.52
CA CYS A 83 5.51 3.89 -7.58
C CYS A 83 6.84 3.78 -6.81
N PRO A 84 7.75 4.78 -6.88
CA PRO A 84 9.05 4.69 -6.22
C PRO A 84 8.96 4.65 -4.70
N TYR A 85 8.01 5.37 -4.10
CA TYR A 85 7.76 5.35 -2.66
C TYR A 85 7.28 3.96 -2.19
N CYS A 86 6.42 3.30 -2.98
CA CYS A 86 5.96 1.94 -2.67
C CYS A 86 7.13 0.94 -2.70
N ASN A 87 7.99 1.00 -3.72
CA ASN A 87 9.17 0.14 -3.78
C ASN A 87 10.15 0.37 -2.60
N MET A 88 10.23 1.59 -2.08
CA MET A 88 11.04 1.89 -0.90
C MET A 88 10.44 1.28 0.37
N GLU A 89 9.12 1.41 0.55
CA GLU A 89 8.38 0.76 1.63
C GLU A 89 8.54 -0.77 1.59
N LEU A 90 8.27 -1.40 0.44
CA LEU A 90 8.32 -2.86 0.28
C LEU A 90 9.71 -3.42 0.62
N ARG A 91 10.79 -2.74 0.20
CA ARG A 91 12.16 -3.12 0.58
C ARG A 91 12.44 -2.92 2.07
N GLY A 92 11.89 -1.86 2.66
CA GLY A 92 11.95 -1.63 4.10
C GLY A 92 11.26 -2.75 4.89
N LEU A 93 10.06 -3.12 4.48
CA LEU A 93 9.30 -4.23 5.07
C LEU A 93 10.03 -5.58 4.88
N GLN A 94 10.59 -5.85 3.70
CA GLN A 94 11.38 -7.06 3.44
C GLN A 94 12.60 -7.16 4.37
N LYS A 95 13.27 -6.04 4.65
CA LYS A 95 14.41 -5.98 5.60
C LYS A 95 14.00 -6.35 7.02
N TYR A 96 12.78 -5.98 7.44
CA TYR A 96 12.24 -6.24 8.78
C TYR A 96 11.38 -7.51 8.88
N LEU A 97 11.14 -8.20 7.76
CA LEU A 97 10.35 -9.43 7.71
C LEU A 97 10.83 -10.48 8.73
N PRO A 98 12.13 -10.73 8.94
CA PRO A 98 12.58 -11.70 9.95
C PRO A 98 12.10 -11.35 11.35
N GLN A 99 12.18 -10.08 11.76
CA GLN A 99 11.72 -9.62 13.08
C GLN A 99 10.20 -9.67 13.21
N ILE A 100 9.46 -9.30 12.15
CA ILE A 100 7.99 -9.43 12.12
C ILE A 100 7.60 -10.91 12.31
N THR A 101 8.30 -11.81 11.63
CA THR A 101 8.06 -13.26 11.69
C THR A 101 8.44 -13.85 13.04
N GLU A 102 9.53 -13.38 13.66
CA GLU A 102 9.97 -13.81 15.00
C GLU A 102 8.93 -13.48 16.07
N LEU A 103 8.18 -12.38 15.90
CA LEU A 103 7.04 -12.01 16.74
C LEU A 103 5.75 -12.78 16.41
N GLY A 104 5.82 -13.78 15.52
CA GLY A 104 4.70 -14.63 15.14
C GLY A 104 3.71 -13.99 14.17
N ALA A 105 4.02 -12.83 13.61
CA ALA A 105 3.17 -12.15 12.64
C ALA A 105 3.51 -12.55 11.20
N LYS A 106 2.50 -12.54 10.33
CA LYS A 106 2.65 -12.65 8.88
C LYS A 106 2.59 -11.26 8.26
N LEU A 107 3.24 -11.07 7.12
CA LEU A 107 3.20 -9.83 6.34
C LEU A 107 2.63 -10.12 4.95
N ILE A 108 1.72 -9.27 4.49
CA ILE A 108 1.23 -9.25 3.11
C ILE A 108 1.21 -7.82 2.57
N ALA A 109 1.41 -7.69 1.26
CA ALA A 109 1.19 -6.43 0.54
C ALA A 109 0.05 -6.58 -0.48
N ILE A 110 -0.76 -5.54 -0.65
CA ILE A 110 -1.95 -5.55 -1.51
C ILE A 110 -1.94 -4.32 -2.41
N SER A 111 -2.13 -4.51 -3.71
CA SER A 111 -2.34 -3.44 -4.70
C SER A 111 -3.39 -3.84 -5.72
N PRO A 112 -3.94 -2.89 -6.51
CA PRO A 112 -4.83 -3.23 -7.62
C PRO A 112 -4.13 -3.82 -8.84
N GLU A 113 -2.80 -3.99 -8.79
CA GLU A 113 -2.05 -4.49 -9.94
C GLU A 113 -2.48 -5.91 -10.31
N THR A 114 -2.45 -6.21 -11.61
CA THR A 114 -2.65 -7.56 -12.10
C THR A 114 -1.57 -8.52 -11.55
N PRO A 115 -1.84 -9.83 -11.45
CA PRO A 115 -0.86 -10.80 -10.94
C PRO A 115 0.51 -10.73 -11.63
N ASP A 116 0.55 -10.49 -12.94
CA ASP A 116 1.81 -10.38 -13.70
C ASP A 116 2.64 -9.13 -13.27
N ASN A 117 1.98 -8.00 -13.00
CA ASN A 117 2.63 -6.80 -12.50
C ASN A 117 3.04 -6.95 -11.02
N SER A 118 2.21 -7.61 -10.20
CA SER A 118 2.56 -7.98 -8.84
C SER A 118 3.75 -8.95 -8.78
N LEU A 119 3.87 -9.90 -9.72
CA LEU A 119 5.03 -10.78 -9.88
C LEU A 119 6.29 -9.99 -10.23
N SER A 120 6.18 -9.09 -11.22
CA SER A 120 7.29 -8.20 -11.59
C SER A 120 7.76 -7.35 -10.41
N THR A 121 6.82 -6.88 -9.58
CA THR A 121 7.12 -6.12 -8.36
C THR A 121 7.83 -6.98 -7.31
N THR A 122 7.37 -8.22 -7.13
CA THR A 122 7.95 -9.21 -6.23
C THR A 122 9.40 -9.51 -6.60
N GLU A 123 9.66 -9.85 -7.87
CA GLU A 123 10.99 -10.20 -8.36
C GLU A 123 11.95 -9.01 -8.29
N LYS A 124 11.51 -7.82 -8.72
CA LYS A 124 12.34 -6.62 -8.78
C LYS A 124 12.76 -6.09 -7.41
N ASN A 125 11.96 -6.37 -6.38
CA ASN A 125 12.24 -5.98 -4.99
C ASN A 125 12.70 -7.16 -4.12
N GLU A 126 12.89 -8.36 -4.69
CA GLU A 126 13.32 -9.58 -3.99
C GLU A 126 12.42 -9.91 -2.78
N LEU A 127 11.11 -9.73 -2.94
CA LEU A 127 10.14 -9.91 -1.85
C LEU A 127 9.90 -11.40 -1.59
N THR A 128 9.90 -11.79 -0.32
CA THR A 128 9.63 -13.17 0.11
C THR A 128 8.31 -13.32 0.88
N PHE A 129 7.65 -12.22 1.19
CA PHE A 129 6.29 -12.22 1.73
C PHE A 129 5.26 -12.20 0.59
N GLU A 130 4.01 -12.52 0.89
CA GLU A 130 2.95 -12.60 -0.13
C GLU A 130 2.57 -11.20 -0.66
N VAL A 131 2.58 -11.06 -1.99
CA VAL A 131 2.09 -9.87 -2.70
C VAL A 131 0.80 -10.27 -3.41
N LEU A 132 -0.30 -9.61 -3.06
CA LEU A 132 -1.66 -9.95 -3.50
C LEU A 132 -2.21 -8.91 -4.47
N SER A 133 -2.96 -9.39 -5.46
CA SER A 133 -3.63 -8.58 -6.49
C SER A 133 -5.10 -8.39 -6.14
N ASP A 134 -5.48 -7.17 -5.76
CA ASP A 134 -6.84 -6.73 -5.46
C ASP A 134 -7.49 -6.06 -6.68
N GLY A 135 -7.75 -6.86 -7.72
CA GLY A 135 -8.33 -6.37 -8.98
C GLY A 135 -9.62 -5.58 -8.75
N GLY A 136 -9.68 -4.36 -9.29
CA GLY A 136 -10.80 -3.43 -9.09
C GLY A 136 -10.87 -2.80 -7.69
N ASN A 137 -9.80 -2.91 -6.89
CA ASN A 137 -9.71 -2.41 -5.52
C ASN A 137 -10.83 -2.89 -4.59
N GLN A 138 -11.26 -4.15 -4.71
CA GLN A 138 -12.42 -4.66 -3.97
C GLN A 138 -12.17 -4.67 -2.46
N VAL A 139 -11.04 -5.24 -2.04
CA VAL A 139 -10.65 -5.27 -0.62
C VAL A 139 -10.28 -3.88 -0.13
N ALA A 140 -9.55 -3.09 -0.91
CA ALA A 140 -9.21 -1.73 -0.52
C ALA A 140 -10.45 -0.83 -0.33
N LYS A 141 -11.54 -1.06 -1.09
CA LYS A 141 -12.84 -0.40 -0.90
C LYS A 141 -13.49 -0.77 0.44
N GLU A 142 -13.41 -2.04 0.84
CA GLU A 142 -13.91 -2.50 2.14
C GLU A 142 -13.16 -1.87 3.32
N PHE A 143 -11.90 -1.47 3.11
CA PHE A 143 -11.10 -0.74 4.09
C PHE A 143 -11.27 0.79 4.02
N GLY A 144 -12.08 1.30 3.09
CA GLY A 144 -12.32 2.74 2.91
C GLY A 144 -11.12 3.50 2.32
N LEU A 145 -10.23 2.84 1.57
CA LEU A 145 -8.94 3.41 1.15
C LEU A 145 -8.94 3.99 -0.26
N VAL A 146 -10.01 3.83 -1.02
CA VAL A 146 -9.97 4.01 -2.48
C VAL A 146 -10.45 5.38 -2.87
N PHE A 147 -9.70 6.03 -3.75
CA PHE A 147 -10.07 7.26 -4.40
C PHE A 147 -9.91 7.12 -5.92
N GLN A 148 -10.66 7.94 -6.66
CA GLN A 148 -10.46 8.07 -8.09
C GLN A 148 -9.35 9.08 -8.37
N LEU A 149 -8.34 8.70 -9.15
CA LEU A 149 -7.28 9.60 -9.58
C LEU A 149 -7.88 10.77 -10.37
N PRO A 150 -7.67 12.04 -9.93
CA PRO A 150 -8.15 13.21 -10.64
C PRO A 150 -7.74 13.20 -12.12
N GLU A 151 -8.66 13.57 -13.01
CA GLU A 151 -8.44 13.55 -14.45
C GLU A 151 -7.22 14.38 -14.87
N GLU A 152 -6.98 15.49 -14.17
CA GLU A 152 -5.82 16.37 -14.39
C GLU A 152 -4.47 15.73 -14.09
N LEU A 153 -4.43 14.68 -13.26
CA LEU A 153 -3.22 13.92 -12.95
C LEU A 153 -2.95 12.82 -13.97
N ARG A 154 -3.94 12.34 -14.72
CA ARG A 154 -3.77 11.22 -15.66
C ARG A 154 -2.68 11.50 -16.72
N PRO A 155 -2.62 12.69 -17.36
CA PRO A 155 -1.52 13.01 -18.28
C PRO A 155 -0.15 13.06 -17.61
N ILE A 156 -0.08 13.46 -16.34
CA ILE A 156 1.18 13.48 -15.58
C ILE A 156 1.70 12.05 -15.39
N TYR A 157 0.82 11.11 -15.07
CA TYR A 157 1.17 9.70 -14.88
C TYR A 157 1.66 9.09 -16.20
N GLN A 158 0.94 9.36 -17.29
CA GLN A 158 1.35 8.92 -18.62
C GLN A 158 2.71 9.50 -19.03
N ASN A 159 3.00 10.76 -18.72
CA ASN A 159 4.31 11.38 -18.98
C ASN A 159 5.44 10.72 -18.17
N PHE A 160 5.13 10.10 -17.03
CA PHE A 160 6.07 9.27 -16.27
C PHE A 160 6.09 7.81 -16.73
N GLY A 161 5.39 7.46 -17.81
CA GLY A 161 5.30 6.11 -18.34
C GLY A 161 4.39 5.19 -17.53
N ILE A 162 3.49 5.75 -16.71
CA ILE A 162 2.56 5.00 -15.87
C ILE A 162 1.22 4.90 -16.59
N ASP A 163 0.94 3.71 -17.14
CA ASP A 163 -0.34 3.34 -17.75
C ASP A 163 -1.19 2.57 -16.72
N LEU A 164 -1.98 3.28 -15.91
CA LEU A 164 -2.77 2.67 -14.84
C LEU A 164 -3.71 1.56 -15.33
N PRO A 165 -4.47 1.73 -16.43
CA PRO A 165 -5.27 0.64 -16.98
C PRO A 165 -4.48 -0.61 -17.33
N ALA A 166 -3.28 -0.46 -17.90
CA ALA A 166 -2.42 -1.61 -18.19
C ALA A 166 -1.88 -2.28 -16.91
N TYR A 167 -1.58 -1.50 -15.87
CA TYR A 167 -1.09 -2.02 -14.59
C TYR A 167 -2.17 -2.78 -13.81
N ASN A 168 -3.40 -2.25 -13.77
CA ASN A 168 -4.47 -2.72 -12.91
C ASN A 168 -5.48 -3.63 -13.63
N GLY A 169 -5.52 -3.59 -14.97
CA GLY A 169 -6.44 -4.39 -15.77
C GLY A 169 -7.88 -3.85 -15.82
N ASP A 170 -8.09 -2.57 -15.50
CA ASP A 170 -9.39 -1.89 -15.56
C ASP A 170 -9.25 -0.39 -15.91
N GLU A 171 -10.34 0.26 -16.32
CA GLU A 171 -10.36 1.68 -16.71
C GLU A 171 -10.93 2.60 -15.61
N SER A 172 -10.97 2.16 -14.36
CA SER A 172 -11.56 2.93 -13.25
C SER A 172 -10.74 4.17 -12.88
N PHE A 173 -9.42 4.11 -13.11
CA PHE A 173 -8.43 5.04 -12.58
C PHE A 173 -8.51 5.18 -11.04
N GLU A 174 -8.90 4.12 -10.35
CA GLU A 174 -8.92 4.07 -8.89
C GLU A 174 -7.59 3.58 -8.32
N LEU A 175 -7.18 4.19 -7.21
CA LEU A 175 -6.00 3.79 -6.45
C LEU A 175 -6.33 3.77 -4.96
N PRO A 176 -5.69 2.89 -4.17
CA PRO A 176 -5.72 2.99 -2.72
C PRO A 176 -4.79 4.13 -2.27
N ILE A 177 -5.18 4.89 -1.24
CA ILE A 177 -4.20 5.61 -0.43
C ILE A 177 -3.32 4.59 0.28
N PRO A 178 -2.01 4.86 0.47
CA PRO A 178 -1.15 3.92 1.18
C PRO A 178 -1.60 3.81 2.64
N ALA A 179 -1.63 2.57 3.12
CA ALA A 179 -2.01 2.27 4.49
C ALA A 179 -1.30 1.03 5.01
N THR A 180 -0.95 1.05 6.28
CA THR A 180 -0.43 -0.12 7.00
C THR A 180 -1.36 -0.47 8.15
N TYR A 181 -1.85 -1.71 8.17
CA TYR A 181 -2.67 -2.25 9.24
C TYR A 181 -1.92 -3.37 9.95
N VAL A 182 -2.07 -3.45 11.27
CA VAL A 182 -1.72 -4.64 12.05
C VAL A 182 -3.01 -5.21 12.61
N ILE A 183 -3.26 -6.48 12.32
CA ILE A 183 -4.50 -7.19 12.63
C ILE A 183 -4.16 -8.31 13.61
N ALA A 184 -4.81 -8.33 14.76
CA ALA A 184 -4.71 -9.43 15.72
C ALA A 184 -5.33 -10.71 15.15
N SER A 185 -4.93 -11.88 15.67
CA SER A 185 -5.38 -13.20 15.20
C SER A 185 -6.89 -13.43 15.25
N ASP A 186 -7.63 -12.63 16.03
CA ASP A 186 -9.08 -12.66 16.07
C ASP A 186 -9.75 -11.79 14.99
N GLY A 187 -8.96 -11.14 14.13
CA GLY A 187 -9.42 -10.24 13.06
C GLY A 187 -9.60 -8.77 13.49
N THR A 188 -9.21 -8.40 14.71
CA THR A 188 -9.31 -7.00 15.17
C THR A 188 -8.14 -6.16 14.68
N VAL A 189 -8.39 -4.96 14.16
CA VAL A 189 -7.33 -3.98 13.88
C VAL A 189 -6.74 -3.48 15.20
N ILE A 190 -5.45 -3.74 15.43
CA ILE A 190 -4.72 -3.25 16.61
C ILE A 190 -3.84 -2.04 16.31
N HIS A 191 -3.52 -1.81 15.02
CA HIS A 191 -2.88 -0.58 14.56
C HIS A 191 -3.32 -0.26 13.14
N ALA A 192 -3.46 1.03 12.84
CA ALA A 192 -3.80 1.54 11.52
C ALA A 192 -3.01 2.83 11.27
N PHE A 193 -2.20 2.82 10.22
CA PHE A 193 -1.58 4.01 9.64
C PHE A 193 -2.21 4.24 8.28
N VAL A 194 -2.98 5.31 8.13
CA VAL A 194 -3.69 5.66 6.90
C VAL A 194 -3.34 7.10 6.55
N ASN A 195 -2.66 7.32 5.42
CA ASN A 195 -2.13 8.64 5.09
C ASN A 195 -2.41 9.04 3.63
N PRO A 196 -3.18 10.12 3.40
CA PRO A 196 -3.42 10.69 2.07
C PRO A 196 -2.14 11.16 1.38
N ASP A 197 -1.11 11.56 2.15
CA ASP A 197 0.20 11.85 1.60
C ASP A 197 0.89 10.55 1.18
N TYR A 198 0.84 10.29 -0.13
CA TYR A 198 1.40 9.09 -0.72
C TYR A 198 2.93 9.01 -0.64
N THR A 199 3.61 10.02 -0.08
CA THR A 199 5.06 10.01 0.16
C THR A 199 5.44 9.53 1.56
N GLN A 200 4.47 9.46 2.49
CA GLN A 200 4.69 9.06 3.88
C GLN A 200 4.28 7.62 4.14
N ARG A 201 5.03 6.90 4.99
CA ARG A 201 4.79 5.50 5.34
C ARG A 201 5.00 5.26 6.82
N LEU A 202 4.41 4.18 7.33
CA LEU A 202 4.73 3.66 8.65
C LEU A 202 6.14 3.05 8.64
N ASP A 203 7.00 3.50 9.55
CA ASP A 203 8.31 2.85 9.73
C ASP A 203 8.13 1.42 10.26
N PRO A 204 8.87 0.43 9.73
CA PRO A 204 8.76 -0.96 10.20
C PRO A 204 9.03 -1.13 11.70
N GLU A 205 9.87 -0.28 12.31
CA GLU A 205 10.09 -0.31 13.75
C GLU A 205 8.80 -0.11 14.57
N GLU A 206 7.83 0.66 14.05
CA GLU A 206 6.54 0.85 14.73
C GLU A 206 5.68 -0.41 14.66
N ILE A 207 5.75 -1.16 13.55
CA ILE A 207 5.12 -2.47 13.41
C ILE A 207 5.69 -3.43 14.47
N ILE A 208 7.01 -3.43 14.67
CA ILE A 208 7.67 -4.22 15.72
C ILE A 208 7.20 -3.79 17.11
N ASN A 209 7.05 -2.49 17.38
CA ASN A 209 6.57 -2.01 18.68
C ASN A 209 5.13 -2.46 18.97
N VAL A 210 4.25 -2.43 17.97
CA VAL A 210 2.84 -2.84 18.10
C VAL A 210 2.71 -4.35 18.35
N LEU A 211 3.62 -5.16 17.81
CA LEU A 211 3.60 -6.61 17.93
C LEU A 211 4.21 -7.16 19.24
N ASN A 212 4.96 -6.33 19.99
CA ASN A 212 5.55 -6.69 21.29
C ASN A 212 4.58 -6.48 22.46
#